data_AF-A0A6P1QWK9-F1
#
_entry.id   AF-A0A6P1QWK9-F1
#
_cell.length_a   1.000
_cell.length_b   1.000
_cell.length_c   1.000
_cell.angle_alpha   90.00
_cell.angle_beta   90.00
_cell.angle_gamma   90.00
#
_symmetry.space_group_name_H-M   'P 1'
#
loop_
_entity.id
_entity.type
_entity.pdbx_description
1 polymer ?
#
loop_
_entity_poly.entity_id
_entity_poly.type
_entity_poly.pdbx_seq_one_letter_code
_entity_poly.pdbx_strand_id
1 'polypeptide(L)'
;MDIFTQAEILLRDAQYETWTWTGSAGPVTCFENAALMGFVHVFDTADALLTTWKENQQAALTRHAASLRGAGAKAWNVYSVFLTPDQDARRGREIERIEEDFSLTRKIARASIATADDVEKALLPLLSIRSKPLLGASNFEKRLRARLKDIPSDAVTAFLNETTPAEVARILGATS
;
A
#
# COMPACT_ATOMS: atom_id res chain seq x y z
N MET A 1 21.92 -1.11 0.18
CA MET A 1 20.58 -1.09 0.79
C MET A 1 20.12 -2.52 0.91
N ASP A 2 19.49 -2.89 2.02
CA ASP A 2 18.84 -4.20 2.11
C ASP A 2 17.41 -4.14 1.53
N ILE A 3 17.19 -4.81 0.39
CA ILE A 3 15.90 -4.80 -0.32
C ILE A 3 14.80 -5.42 0.56
N PHE A 4 15.13 -6.46 1.34
CA PHE A 4 14.17 -7.13 2.21
C PHE A 4 13.63 -6.18 3.28
N THR A 5 14.54 -5.57 4.05
CA THR A 5 14.16 -4.60 5.09
C THR A 5 13.36 -3.44 4.49
N GLN A 6 13.77 -2.91 3.34
CA GLN A 6 13.05 -1.79 2.73
C GLN A 6 11.65 -2.17 2.25
N ALA A 7 11.48 -3.35 1.63
CA ALA A 7 10.18 -3.86 1.22
C ALA A 7 9.26 -4.06 2.44
N GLU A 8 9.79 -4.61 3.54
CA GLU A 8 9.05 -4.78 4.78
C GLU A 8 8.58 -3.44 5.38
N ILE A 9 9.44 -2.43 5.42
CA ILE A 9 9.08 -1.08 5.88
C ILE A 9 7.92 -0.52 5.05
N LEU A 10 8.02 -0.55 3.72
CA LEU A 10 6.99 -0.01 2.82
C LEU A 10 5.65 -0.74 2.95
N LEU A 11 5.68 -2.07 3.12
CA LEU A 11 4.48 -2.88 3.30
C LEU A 11 3.82 -2.56 4.66
N ARG A 12 4.58 -2.47 5.75
CA ARG A 12 4.03 -2.06 7.06
C ARG A 12 3.43 -0.65 7.00
N ASP A 13 4.10 0.27 6.32
CA ASP A 13 3.62 1.63 6.06
C ASP A 13 2.32 1.66 5.23
N ALA A 14 2.08 0.63 4.42
CA ALA A 14 0.84 0.41 3.67
C ALA A 14 -0.20 -0.42 4.46
N GLN A 15 -0.01 -0.60 5.77
CA GLN A 15 -0.92 -1.31 6.69
C GLN A 15 -1.01 -2.82 6.41
N TYR A 16 0.06 -3.42 5.89
CA TYR A 16 0.21 -4.87 5.91
C TYR A 16 0.83 -5.33 7.22
N GLU A 17 0.33 -6.45 7.75
CA GLU A 17 1.11 -7.27 8.67
C GLU A 17 2.20 -7.96 7.87
N THR A 18 3.43 -7.99 8.39
CA THR A 18 4.56 -8.66 7.74
C THR A 18 5.25 -9.60 8.70
N TRP A 19 5.73 -10.72 8.18
CA TRP A 19 6.58 -11.64 8.91
C TRP A 19 7.51 -12.34 7.94
N THR A 20 8.65 -12.81 8.46
CA THR A 20 9.66 -13.46 7.63
C THR A 20 9.71 -14.95 7.95
N TRP A 21 9.95 -15.76 6.94
CA TRP A 21 10.39 -17.14 7.13
C TRP A 21 11.57 -17.43 6.22
N THR A 22 12.38 -18.41 6.60
CA THR A 22 13.51 -18.86 5.79
C THR A 22 13.04 -19.93 4.82
N GLY A 23 12.95 -19.57 3.54
CA GLY A 23 12.71 -20.50 2.44
C GLY A 23 13.98 -21.22 2.00
N SER A 24 13.84 -22.10 1.01
CA SER A 24 14.97 -22.88 0.47
C SER A 24 16.03 -22.03 -0.24
N ALA A 25 15.64 -20.89 -0.82
CA ALA A 25 16.52 -19.98 -1.55
C ALA A 25 16.93 -18.73 -0.74
N GLY A 26 16.46 -18.60 0.50
CA GLY A 26 16.72 -17.40 1.32
C GLY A 26 15.48 -16.94 2.11
N PRO A 27 15.58 -15.80 2.80
CA PRO A 27 14.44 -15.23 3.51
C PRO A 27 13.32 -14.84 2.53
N VAL A 28 12.07 -14.98 2.99
CA VAL A 28 10.88 -14.59 2.26
C VAL A 28 10.03 -13.74 3.20
N THR A 29 9.70 -12.52 2.77
CA THR A 29 8.79 -11.65 3.50
C THR A 29 7.37 -11.99 3.09
N CYS A 30 6.58 -12.50 4.03
CA CYS A 30 5.15 -12.66 3.87
C CYS A 30 4.46 -11.36 4.27
N PHE A 31 3.39 -11.01 3.58
CA PHE A 31 2.57 -9.85 3.93
C PHE A 31 1.09 -10.15 3.77
N GLU A 32 0.26 -9.56 4.62
CA GLU A 32 -1.19 -9.78 4.62
C GLU A 32 -1.92 -8.57 5.20
N ASN A 33 -3.09 -8.27 4.63
CA ASN A 33 -4.06 -7.38 5.25
C ASN A 33 -5.48 -7.99 5.10
N ALA A 34 -6.51 -7.16 5.32
CA ALA A 34 -7.90 -7.59 5.18
C ALA A 34 -8.28 -7.99 3.74
N ALA A 35 -7.62 -7.46 2.72
CA ALA A 35 -8.02 -7.59 1.32
C ALA A 35 -7.14 -8.54 0.48
N LEU A 36 -5.85 -8.62 0.78
CA LEU A 36 -4.86 -9.38 0.00
C LEU A 36 -3.75 -9.93 0.87
N MET A 37 -2.97 -10.85 0.30
CA MET A 37 -1.76 -11.41 0.90
C MET A 37 -0.70 -11.68 -0.16
N GLY A 38 0.52 -11.97 0.25
CA GLY A 38 1.56 -12.34 -0.69
C GLY A 38 2.92 -12.60 -0.08
N PHE A 39 3.89 -12.76 -0.98
CA PHE A 39 5.25 -13.14 -0.67
C PHE A 39 6.22 -12.27 -1.48
N VAL A 40 7.25 -11.74 -0.83
CA VAL A 40 8.37 -11.06 -1.48
C VAL A 40 9.59 -11.95 -1.44
N HIS A 41 10.14 -12.21 -2.61
CA HIS A 41 11.38 -12.93 -2.83
C HIS A 41 12.40 -11.96 -3.46
N VAL A 42 13.60 -11.92 -2.89
CA VAL A 42 14.73 -11.18 -3.48
C VAL A 42 15.77 -12.19 -3.94
N PHE A 43 16.22 -12.03 -5.17
CA PHE A 43 17.22 -12.87 -5.82
C PHE A 43 18.50 -12.08 -6.04
N ASP A 44 19.65 -12.69 -5.79
CA ASP A 44 20.95 -12.03 -5.98
C ASP A 44 21.23 -11.69 -7.45
N THR A 45 20.74 -12.51 -8.39
CA THR A 45 20.96 -12.34 -9.83
C THR A 45 19.68 -12.53 -10.64
N ALA A 46 19.64 -11.94 -11.83
CA ALA A 46 18.56 -12.14 -12.79
C ALA A 46 18.45 -13.60 -13.23
N ASP A 47 19.57 -14.29 -13.40
CA ASP A 47 19.59 -15.71 -13.78
C ASP A 47 18.94 -16.59 -12.70
N ALA A 48 19.25 -16.34 -11.42
CA ALA A 48 18.63 -17.08 -10.32
C ALA A 48 17.11 -16.83 -10.28
N LEU A 49 16.68 -15.58 -10.48
CA LEU A 49 15.26 -15.23 -10.56
C LEU A 49 14.57 -15.98 -11.70
N LEU A 50 15.08 -15.84 -12.93
CA LEU A 50 14.46 -16.42 -14.14
C LEU A 50 14.38 -17.95 -14.09
N THR A 51 15.35 -18.61 -13.46
CA THR A 51 15.40 -20.07 -13.38
C THR A 51 14.57 -20.65 -12.24
N THR A 52 14.44 -19.96 -11.10
CA THR A 52 13.89 -20.57 -9.87
C THR A 52 12.62 -19.91 -9.32
N TRP A 53 12.11 -18.84 -9.93
CA TRP A 53 10.94 -18.13 -9.38
C TRP A 53 9.70 -19.03 -9.21
N LYS A 54 9.46 -19.97 -10.15
CA LYS A 54 8.32 -20.90 -10.10
C LYS A 54 8.40 -21.83 -8.89
N GLU A 55 9.58 -22.39 -8.65
CA GLU A 55 9.84 -23.30 -7.55
C GLU A 55 9.70 -22.57 -6.20
N ASN A 56 10.24 -21.36 -6.11
CA ASN A 56 10.14 -20.52 -4.91
C ASN A 56 8.69 -20.10 -4.62
N GLN A 57 7.91 -19.75 -5.65
CA GLN A 57 6.48 -19.49 -5.52
C GLN A 57 5.75 -20.74 -5.00
N GLN A 58 5.97 -21.90 -5.62
CA GLN A 58 5.31 -23.13 -5.23
C GLN A 58 5.64 -23.53 -3.80
N ALA A 59 6.89 -23.34 -3.37
CA ALA A 59 7.33 -23.59 -2.00
C ALA A 59 6.59 -22.69 -0.99
N ALA A 60 6.47 -21.39 -1.27
CA ALA A 60 5.73 -20.46 -0.43
C ALA A 60 4.24 -20.83 -0.33
N LEU A 61 3.60 -21.11 -1.46
CA LEU A 61 2.18 -21.51 -1.50
C LEU A 61 1.92 -22.82 -0.77
N THR A 62 2.80 -23.82 -0.96
CA THR A 62 2.67 -25.13 -0.32
C THR A 62 2.77 -25.01 1.20
N ARG A 63 3.76 -24.24 1.68
CA ARG A 63 3.93 -23.96 3.11
C ARG A 63 2.70 -23.30 3.71
N HIS A 64 2.13 -22.31 3.01
CA HIS A 64 1.01 -21.53 3.51
C HIS A 64 -0.36 -22.06 3.06
N ALA A 65 -0.43 -23.27 2.52
CA ALA A 65 -1.64 -23.85 1.94
C ALA A 65 -2.82 -23.92 2.92
N ALA A 66 -2.57 -24.19 4.20
CA ALA A 66 -3.62 -24.21 5.22
C ALA A 66 -4.21 -22.80 5.44
N SER A 67 -3.36 -21.78 5.55
CA SER A 67 -3.80 -20.37 5.67
C SER A 67 -4.57 -19.93 4.43
N LEU A 68 -4.04 -20.24 3.24
CA LEU A 68 -4.67 -19.91 1.96
C LEU A 68 -6.07 -20.52 1.81
N ARG A 69 -6.25 -21.79 2.19
CA ARG A 69 -7.58 -22.43 2.19
C ARG A 69 -8.55 -21.78 3.17
N GLY A 70 -8.05 -21.29 4.30
CA GLY A 70 -8.85 -20.57 5.31
C GLY A 70 -9.14 -19.10 4.96
N ALA A 71 -8.42 -18.51 4.00
CA ALA A 71 -8.51 -17.09 3.67
C ALA A 71 -9.76 -16.68 2.88
N GLY A 72 -10.60 -17.64 2.47
CA GLY A 72 -11.87 -17.36 1.78
C GLY A 72 -11.69 -16.51 0.52
N ALA A 73 -12.42 -15.41 0.41
CA ALA A 73 -12.34 -14.50 -0.74
C ALA A 73 -10.95 -13.87 -0.92
N LYS A 74 -10.17 -13.68 0.16
CA LYS A 74 -8.81 -13.14 0.11
C LYS A 74 -7.83 -14.07 -0.60
N ALA A 75 -8.12 -15.37 -0.67
CA ALA A 75 -7.30 -16.35 -1.40
C ALA A 75 -7.25 -16.09 -2.91
N TRP A 76 -8.19 -15.30 -3.45
CA TRP A 76 -8.16 -14.85 -4.85
C TRP A 76 -7.20 -13.68 -5.07
N ASN A 77 -6.70 -13.05 -4.00
CA ASN A 77 -5.84 -11.86 -4.02
C ASN A 77 -4.46 -12.16 -3.44
N VAL A 78 -3.81 -13.19 -3.98
CA VAL A 78 -2.44 -13.57 -3.60
C VAL A 78 -1.45 -12.99 -4.61
N TYR A 79 -0.40 -12.35 -4.10
CA TYR A 79 0.70 -11.80 -4.88
C TYR A 79 2.02 -12.54 -4.64
N SER A 80 2.79 -12.75 -5.70
CA SER A 80 4.21 -13.11 -5.61
C SER A 80 5.04 -11.98 -6.20
N VAL A 81 5.91 -11.40 -5.37
CA VAL A 81 6.81 -10.32 -5.75
C VAL A 81 8.21 -10.88 -5.89
N PHE A 82 8.85 -10.67 -7.03
CA PHE A 82 10.20 -11.14 -7.35
C PHE A 82 11.08 -9.93 -7.68
N LEU A 83 12.06 -9.66 -6.83
CA LEU A 83 12.96 -8.51 -6.96
C LEU A 83 14.40 -8.98 -7.14
N THR A 84 15.20 -8.25 -7.90
CA THR A 84 16.64 -8.46 -7.96
C THR A 84 17.38 -7.13 -8.11
N PRO A 85 18.56 -6.94 -7.47
CA PRO A 85 19.38 -5.76 -7.70
C PRO A 85 20.12 -5.79 -9.05
N ASP A 86 20.08 -6.93 -9.77
CA ASP A 86 20.77 -7.12 -11.04
C ASP A 86 20.36 -6.04 -12.06
N GLN A 87 21.37 -5.42 -12.67
CA GLN A 87 21.24 -4.24 -13.55
C GLN A 87 21.37 -4.60 -15.03
N ASP A 88 21.42 -5.87 -15.42
CA ASP A 88 21.47 -6.25 -16.83
C ASP A 88 20.15 -5.87 -17.53
N ALA A 89 20.19 -4.74 -18.25
CA ALA A 89 19.06 -4.21 -19.01
C ALA A 89 18.50 -5.21 -20.04
N ARG A 90 19.29 -6.20 -20.49
CA ARG A 90 18.82 -7.23 -21.42
C ARG A 90 17.85 -8.20 -20.75
N ARG A 91 18.01 -8.43 -19.44
CA ARG A 91 17.19 -9.32 -18.63
C ARG A 91 15.89 -8.68 -18.15
N GLY A 92 15.82 -7.35 -18.10
CA GLY A 92 14.64 -6.62 -17.61
C GLY A 92 13.34 -7.06 -18.29
N ARG A 93 13.34 -7.16 -19.63
CA ARG A 93 12.16 -7.61 -20.39
C ARG A 93 11.80 -9.09 -20.14
N GLU A 94 12.79 -9.95 -19.92
CA GLU A 94 12.55 -11.36 -19.59
C GLU A 94 11.92 -11.49 -18.20
N ILE A 95 12.37 -10.68 -17.24
CA ILE A 95 11.83 -10.61 -15.89
C ILE A 95 10.40 -10.06 -15.91
N GLU A 96 10.12 -8.99 -16.65
CA GLU A 96 8.77 -8.42 -16.77
C GLU A 96 7.76 -9.41 -17.35
N ARG A 97 8.18 -10.28 -18.28
CA ARG A 97 7.33 -11.35 -18.84
C ARG A 97 6.85 -12.36 -17.79
N ILE A 98 7.47 -12.44 -16.62
CA ILE A 98 6.96 -13.27 -15.52
C ILE A 98 5.55 -12.81 -15.11
N GLU A 99 5.23 -11.52 -15.23
CA GLU A 99 3.88 -11.01 -14.93
C GLU A 99 2.81 -11.51 -15.92
N GLU A 100 3.22 -11.94 -17.12
CA GLU A 100 2.34 -12.54 -18.14
C GLU A 100 2.03 -14.01 -17.85
N ASP A 101 2.72 -14.64 -16.90
CA ASP A 101 2.38 -15.97 -16.41
C ASP A 101 1.23 -15.84 -15.39
N PHE A 102 0.04 -16.31 -15.76
CA PHE A 102 -1.17 -16.22 -14.92
C PHE A 102 -1.36 -17.43 -13.97
N SER A 103 -0.37 -18.31 -13.84
CA SER A 103 -0.51 -19.48 -12.96
C SER A 103 -0.44 -19.09 -11.48
N LEU A 104 -1.31 -19.68 -10.65
CA LEU A 104 -1.30 -19.60 -9.18
C LEU A 104 -1.56 -18.22 -8.55
N THR A 105 -0.73 -17.21 -8.79
CA THR A 105 -0.80 -15.88 -8.14
C THR A 105 -0.63 -14.74 -9.13
N ARG A 106 -1.06 -13.53 -8.74
CA ARG A 106 -0.65 -12.29 -9.43
C ARG A 106 0.83 -12.05 -9.17
N LYS A 107 1.57 -11.57 -10.16
CA LYS A 107 3.03 -11.42 -10.07
C LYS A 107 3.44 -9.97 -10.22
N ILE A 108 4.48 -9.60 -9.50
CA ILE A 108 5.23 -8.35 -9.68
C ILE A 108 6.68 -8.75 -9.81
N ALA A 109 7.30 -8.49 -10.96
CA ALA A 109 8.67 -8.92 -11.23
C ALA A 109 9.51 -7.73 -11.70
N ARG A 110 10.54 -7.37 -10.93
CA ARG A 110 11.38 -6.21 -11.22
C ARG A 110 12.87 -6.52 -11.04
N ALA A 111 13.65 -6.05 -12.01
CA ALA A 111 15.10 -5.99 -11.94
C ALA A 111 15.56 -4.60 -11.52
N SER A 112 16.87 -4.39 -11.48
CA SER A 112 17.50 -3.09 -11.27
C SER A 112 17.16 -2.41 -9.94
N ILE A 113 16.79 -3.17 -8.90
CA ILE A 113 16.40 -2.60 -7.59
C ILE A 113 17.66 -2.22 -6.79
N ALA A 114 18.08 -0.96 -6.87
CA ALA A 114 19.29 -0.46 -6.20
C ALA A 114 18.99 0.47 -5.02
N THR A 115 17.85 1.17 -5.06
CA THR A 115 17.50 2.23 -4.14
C THR A 115 16.13 2.01 -3.50
N ALA A 116 15.83 2.76 -2.43
CA ALA A 116 14.56 2.65 -1.74
C ALA A 116 13.38 3.10 -2.63
N ASP A 117 13.62 4.08 -3.49
CA ASP A 117 12.68 4.57 -4.50
C ASP A 117 12.37 3.47 -5.54
N ASP A 118 13.36 2.65 -5.92
CA ASP A 118 13.12 1.51 -6.81
C ASP A 118 12.21 0.46 -6.17
N VAL A 119 12.41 0.17 -4.88
CA VAL A 119 11.53 -0.74 -4.12
C VAL A 119 10.12 -0.17 -4.03
N GLU A 120 9.99 1.13 -3.73
CA GLU A 120 8.69 1.79 -3.67
C GLU A 120 7.96 1.71 -5.01
N LYS A 121 8.63 2.05 -6.12
CA LYS A 121 8.09 1.93 -7.48
C LYS A 121 7.67 0.51 -7.82
N ALA A 122 8.49 -0.48 -7.46
CA ALA A 122 8.17 -1.90 -7.66
C ALA A 122 6.90 -2.30 -6.91
N LEU A 123 6.72 -1.81 -5.68
CA LEU A 123 5.60 -2.15 -4.81
C LEU A 123 4.37 -1.26 -5.00
N LEU A 124 4.40 -0.23 -5.84
CA LEU A 124 3.24 0.65 -6.11
C LEU A 124 1.91 -0.06 -6.31
N PRO A 125 1.81 -1.22 -7.01
CA PRO A 125 0.55 -1.94 -7.15
C PRO A 125 -0.05 -2.45 -5.81
N LEU A 126 0.78 -2.59 -4.78
CA LEU A 126 0.40 -3.02 -3.43
C LEU A 126 0.27 -1.87 -2.44
N LEU A 127 0.90 -0.72 -2.74
CA LEU A 127 0.77 0.49 -1.94
C LEU A 127 -0.59 1.10 -2.22
N SER A 128 -1.42 1.24 -1.18
CA SER A 128 -2.70 1.93 -1.29
C SER A 128 -2.47 3.32 -1.89
N ILE A 129 -3.30 3.73 -2.86
CA ILE A 129 -3.28 5.11 -3.39
C ILE A 129 -3.46 6.05 -2.20
N ARG A 130 -2.37 6.68 -1.75
CA ARG A 130 -2.38 7.66 -0.67
C ARG A 130 -2.97 8.97 -1.21
N SER A 131 -4.19 8.95 -1.72
CA SER A 131 -5.00 10.15 -1.81
C SER A 131 -5.48 10.46 -0.38
N LYS A 132 -4.57 10.93 0.48
CA LYS A 132 -5.00 11.81 1.56
C LYS A 132 -5.26 13.14 0.85
N PRO A 133 -6.53 13.53 0.59
CA PRO A 133 -6.77 14.89 0.15
C PRO A 133 -6.12 15.79 1.20
N LEU A 134 -5.12 16.57 0.77
CA LEU A 134 -4.63 17.67 1.58
C LEU A 134 -5.81 18.63 1.70
N LEU A 135 -6.59 18.47 2.77
CA LEU A 135 -7.56 19.48 3.17
C LEU A 135 -6.72 20.68 3.56
N GLY A 136 -6.46 21.57 2.60
CA GLY A 136 -5.89 22.87 2.89
C GLY A 136 -6.71 23.49 4.01
N ALA A 137 -6.07 23.77 5.14
CA ALA A 137 -6.68 24.37 6.33
C ALA A 137 -7.47 25.66 5.98
N SER A 138 -7.18 26.25 4.83
CA SER A 138 -7.77 27.45 4.26
C SER A 138 -9.24 27.36 3.79
N ASN A 139 -9.89 26.18 3.83
CA ASN A 139 -11.24 26.02 3.25
C ASN A 139 -12.36 25.66 4.22
N PHE A 140 -12.12 25.35 5.49
CA PHE A 140 -13.25 25.02 6.38
C PHE A 140 -14.12 26.26 6.65
N GLU A 141 -13.51 27.33 7.16
CA GLU A 141 -14.23 28.56 7.53
C GLU A 141 -14.94 29.21 6.34
N LYS A 142 -14.24 29.34 5.20
CA LYS A 142 -14.82 29.89 3.96
C LYS A 142 -16.01 29.08 3.45
N ARG A 143 -15.92 27.74 3.46
CA ARG A 143 -17.03 26.87 3.05
C ARG A 143 -18.18 26.91 4.04
N LEU A 144 -17.89 27.00 5.35
CA LEU A 144 -18.93 27.09 6.36
C LEU A 144 -19.71 28.40 6.22
N ARG A 145 -19.01 29.53 6.07
CA ARG A 145 -19.63 30.85 5.81
C ARG A 145 -20.46 30.85 4.53
N ALA A 146 -19.99 30.22 3.45
CA ALA A 146 -20.75 30.12 2.20
C ALA A 146 -22.05 29.30 2.35
N ARG A 147 -22.05 28.27 3.21
CA ARG A 147 -23.24 27.43 3.49
C ARG A 147 -24.22 28.09 4.45
N LEU A 148 -23.74 28.94 5.35
CA LEU A 148 -24.54 29.66 6.34
C LEU A 148 -24.89 31.09 5.89
N LYS A 149 -25.00 31.32 4.57
CA LYS A 149 -25.29 32.64 3.99
C LYS A 149 -26.62 33.24 4.46
N ASP A 150 -27.58 32.39 4.85
CA ASP A 150 -28.91 32.78 5.30
C ASP A 150 -28.96 32.98 6.84
N ILE A 151 -27.82 32.88 7.51
CA ILE A 151 -27.65 33.10 8.96
C ILE A 151 -26.92 34.43 9.17
N PRO A 152 -27.29 35.24 10.18
CA PRO A 152 -26.57 36.46 10.52
C PRO A 152 -25.05 36.23 10.66
N SER A 153 -24.25 37.07 10.00
CA SER A 153 -22.78 36.97 9.98
C SER A 153 -22.15 36.93 11.37
N ASP A 154 -22.80 37.61 12.32
CA ASP A 154 -22.32 37.78 13.68
C ASP A 154 -22.52 36.49 14.48
N ALA A 155 -23.61 35.76 14.23
CA ALA A 155 -23.85 34.44 14.81
C ALA A 155 -22.87 33.40 14.26
N VAL A 156 -22.58 33.44 12.95
CA VAL A 156 -21.59 32.55 12.32
C VAL A 156 -20.19 32.83 12.85
N THR A 157 -19.85 34.10 13.09
CA THR A 157 -18.55 34.51 13.65
C THR A 157 -18.42 34.14 15.12
N ALA A 158 -19.47 34.33 15.92
CA ALA A 158 -19.51 33.89 17.31
C ALA A 158 -19.34 32.36 17.42
N PHE A 159 -20.00 31.60 16.55
CA PHE A 159 -19.87 30.14 16.49
C PHE A 159 -18.43 29.70 16.12
N LEU A 160 -17.82 30.34 15.13
CA LEU A 160 -16.45 30.04 14.69
C LEU A 160 -15.38 30.40 15.73
N ASN A 161 -15.66 31.37 16.60
CA ASN A 161 -14.78 31.78 17.70
C ASN A 161 -15.05 31.02 19.01
N GLU A 162 -15.73 29.86 18.95
CA GLU A 162 -16.04 28.99 20.10
C GLU A 162 -16.83 29.69 21.22
N THR A 163 -17.67 30.67 20.86
CA THR A 163 -18.57 31.33 21.82
C THR A 163 -19.62 30.34 22.33
N THR A 164 -20.10 30.52 23.56
CA THR A 164 -21.05 29.59 24.17
C THR A 164 -22.34 29.45 23.34
N PRO A 165 -22.94 28.25 23.26
CA PRO A 165 -24.15 28.02 22.47
C PRO A 165 -25.32 28.93 22.84
N ALA A 166 -25.44 29.30 24.12
CA ALA A 166 -26.46 30.21 24.60
C ALA A 166 -26.34 31.62 23.99
N GLU A 167 -25.10 32.10 23.83
CA GLU A 167 -24.83 33.41 23.27
C GLU A 167 -25.03 33.43 21.75
N VAL A 168 -24.64 32.36 21.05
CA VAL A 168 -24.93 32.20 19.62
C VAL A 168 -26.45 32.18 19.38
N ALA A 169 -27.22 31.47 20.20
CA ALA A 169 -28.68 31.43 20.11
C ALA A 169 -29.32 32.80 20.38
N ARG A 170 -28.77 33.59 21.31
CA ARG A 170 -29.21 34.96 21.58
C ARG A 170 -29.02 35.86 20.35
N ILE A 171 -27.87 35.78 19.68
CA ILE A 171 -27.59 36.55 18.47
C ILE A 171 -28.55 36.16 17.33
N LEU A 172 -28.82 34.85 17.17
CA LEU A 172 -29.79 34.36 16.19
C LEU A 172 -31.22 34.88 16.46
N GLY A 173 -31.65 34.87 17.73
CA GLY A 173 -32.99 35.32 18.13
C GLY A 173 -33.19 36.83 18.16
N ALA A 174 -32.11 37.63 18.18
CA ALA A 174 -32.18 39.09 18.16
C ALA A 174 -32.48 39.69 16.77
N THR A 175 -32.47 38.85 15.73
CA THR A 175 -32.71 39.27 14.33
C THR A 175 -34.10 38.85 13.82
N SER A 176 -34.99 38.40 14.71
CA SER A 176 -36.40 38.06 14.42
C SER A 176 -37.35 39.21 14.76
#